data_AF-A0A0H3AN25-F1
#
_entry.id   AF-A0A0H3AN25-F1
#
_cell.length_a   1.000
_cell.length_b   1.000
_cell.length_c   1.000
_cell.angle_alpha   90.00
_cell.angle_beta   90.00
_cell.angle_gamma   90.00
#
_symmetry.space_group_name_H-M   'P 1'
#
loop_
_entity.id
_entity.type
_entity.pdbx_description
1 polymer ?
#
loop_
_entity_poly.entity_id
_entity_poly.type
_entity_poly.pdbx_seq_one_letter_code
_entity_poly.pdbx_strand_id
1 'polypeptide(L)'
;MYAKSLNGDAFSNEAKQKAIELIKQDLGQIDLVVYSLASPVRKMPDTGELVRSALKPIGETYTSTAVDTNKDVIIEASVEPATEQEIADTVTVMGGQDWELWIQALEEAGVLAEGCKTVAYSYIGTELTWPIYWDGALGRAKMDLDRAATALNEKLAAKGGTANVAVLKSVVTQASSAIPVMPLYIAMVFKKMREQGVHEGCMEQIYRMFSQRLYKEDGSAPEVDDHNRLRLDDWELRDDIQQHCRDLWPQITTENLRELTDYDMYKEEFIKLFGFGIEGIDYDADVNPEVEFDVIDIE
;
A
#
# COMPACT_ATOMS: atom_id res chain seq x y z
N MET A 1 -22.01 -15.48 -6.19
CA MET A 1 -20.75 -14.73 -6.08
C MET A 1 -19.72 -15.50 -6.88
N TYR A 2 -19.01 -14.86 -7.80
CA TYR A 2 -17.88 -15.46 -8.52
C TYR A 2 -16.60 -15.05 -7.81
N ALA A 3 -15.74 -16.02 -7.50
CA ALA A 3 -14.45 -15.78 -6.86
C ALA A 3 -13.48 -16.88 -7.30
N LYS A 4 -12.29 -16.47 -7.73
CA LYS A 4 -11.18 -17.36 -8.09
C LYS A 4 -9.88 -16.72 -7.63
N SER A 5 -8.90 -17.55 -7.27
CA SER A 5 -7.60 -17.10 -6.80
C SER A 5 -6.48 -17.81 -7.55
N LEU A 6 -5.43 -17.06 -7.87
CA LEU A 6 -4.18 -17.59 -8.37
C LEU A 6 -3.11 -17.36 -7.30
N ASN A 7 -2.34 -18.40 -6.97
CA ASN A 7 -1.29 -18.33 -5.97
C ASN A 7 0.08 -18.52 -6.64
N GLY A 8 0.93 -17.49 -6.58
CA GLY A 8 2.25 -17.52 -7.21
C GLY A 8 2.88 -16.13 -7.34
N ASP A 9 3.97 -16.05 -8.11
CA ASP A 9 4.70 -14.81 -8.34
C ASP A 9 3.97 -13.91 -9.34
N ALA A 10 3.30 -12.86 -8.86
CA ALA A 10 2.59 -11.92 -9.71
C ALA A 10 3.49 -11.14 -10.70
N PHE A 11 4.81 -11.10 -10.46
CA PHE A 11 5.75 -10.48 -11.40
C PHE A 11 6.04 -11.35 -12.63
N SER A 12 5.73 -12.65 -12.56
CA SER A 12 6.03 -13.60 -13.64
C SER A 12 5.14 -13.40 -14.87
N ASN A 13 5.61 -13.90 -16.02
CA ASN A 13 4.83 -13.92 -17.25
C ASN A 13 3.70 -14.97 -17.15
N GLU A 14 3.97 -16.06 -16.43
CA GLU A 14 3.07 -17.18 -16.17
C GLU A 14 1.84 -16.71 -15.39
N ALA A 15 2.01 -15.84 -14.40
CA ALA A 15 0.91 -15.27 -13.63
C ALA A 15 -0.04 -14.46 -14.53
N LYS A 16 0.52 -13.61 -15.40
CA LYS A 16 -0.24 -12.81 -16.36
C LYS A 16 -1.00 -13.70 -17.34
N GLN A 17 -0.34 -14.73 -17.86
CA GLN A 17 -0.95 -15.70 -18.77
C GLN A 17 -2.08 -16.49 -18.10
N LYS A 18 -1.89 -16.97 -16.87
CA LYS A 18 -2.94 -17.70 -16.12
C LYS A 18 -4.14 -16.82 -15.79
N ALA A 19 -3.92 -15.56 -15.44
CA ALA A 19 -5.00 -14.61 -15.24
C ALA A 19 -5.80 -14.38 -16.54
N ILE A 20 -5.11 -14.19 -17.68
CA ILE A 20 -5.75 -14.03 -18.99
C ILE A 20 -6.59 -15.26 -19.35
N GLU A 21 -6.05 -16.47 -19.18
CA GLU A 21 -6.76 -17.73 -19.44
C GLU A 21 -8.06 -17.80 -18.63
N LEU A 22 -7.97 -17.53 -17.32
CA LEU A 22 -9.09 -17.59 -16.42
C LEU A 22 -10.16 -16.52 -16.73
N ILE A 23 -9.73 -15.29 -17.02
CA ILE A 23 -10.65 -14.21 -17.42
C ILE A 23 -11.39 -14.60 -18.70
N LYS A 24 -10.69 -15.12 -19.73
CA LYS A 24 -11.33 -15.54 -20.98
C LYS A 24 -12.33 -16.67 -20.78
N GLN A 25 -12.00 -17.61 -19.90
CA GLN A 25 -12.83 -18.78 -19.63
C GLN A 25 -14.15 -18.39 -18.95
N ASP A 26 -14.07 -17.53 -17.93
CA ASP A 26 -15.17 -17.38 -16.99
C ASP A 26 -15.87 -16.01 -17.07
N LEU A 27 -15.14 -14.94 -17.38
CA LEU A 27 -15.63 -13.55 -17.33
C LEU A 27 -15.72 -12.88 -18.71
N GLY A 28 -14.96 -13.37 -19.69
CA GLY A 28 -14.76 -12.75 -20.99
C GLY A 28 -13.85 -11.52 -20.91
N GLN A 29 -14.27 -10.50 -20.15
CA GLN A 29 -13.52 -9.26 -19.94
C GLN A 29 -13.64 -8.78 -18.48
N ILE A 30 -12.73 -7.89 -18.09
CA ILE A 30 -12.74 -7.18 -16.79
C ILE A 30 -12.78 -5.67 -16.98
N ASP A 31 -13.40 -4.97 -16.03
CA ASP A 31 -13.63 -3.52 -16.06
C ASP A 31 -12.86 -2.74 -14.97
N LEU A 32 -12.22 -3.46 -14.04
CA LEU A 32 -11.34 -2.88 -13.02
C LEU A 32 -10.12 -3.77 -12.78
N VAL A 33 -8.95 -3.15 -12.77
CA VAL A 33 -7.69 -3.76 -12.31
C VAL A 33 -7.19 -3.01 -11.08
N VAL A 34 -7.04 -3.70 -9.95
CA VAL A 34 -6.44 -3.13 -8.74
C VAL A 34 -5.02 -3.67 -8.59
N TYR A 35 -4.02 -2.79 -8.70
CA TYR A 35 -2.62 -3.11 -8.51
C TYR A 35 -2.19 -2.77 -7.07
N SER A 36 -2.24 -3.77 -6.19
CA SER A 36 -1.96 -3.65 -4.75
C SER A 36 -0.82 -4.56 -4.30
N LEU A 37 0.21 -4.72 -5.14
CA LEU A 37 1.38 -5.52 -4.79
C LEU A 37 2.28 -4.79 -3.78
N ALA A 38 2.62 -5.51 -2.71
CA ALA A 38 3.54 -5.06 -1.67
C ALA A 38 4.60 -6.15 -1.43
N SER A 39 5.47 -6.36 -2.41
CA SER A 39 6.62 -7.27 -2.29
C SER A 39 7.93 -6.47 -2.30
N PRO A 40 8.84 -6.67 -1.33
CA PRO A 40 10.14 -6.02 -1.35
C PRO A 40 11.12 -6.68 -2.35
N VAL A 41 10.67 -7.71 -3.06
CA VAL A 41 11.47 -8.48 -4.02
C VAL A 41 10.70 -8.66 -5.32
N ARG A 42 11.38 -8.45 -6.43
CA ARG A 42 10.87 -8.77 -7.77
C ARG A 42 11.83 -9.76 -8.43
N LYS A 43 11.30 -10.88 -8.90
CA LYS A 43 12.02 -11.74 -9.85
C LYS A 43 11.77 -11.20 -11.25
N MET A 44 12.83 -10.84 -11.95
CA MET A 44 12.72 -10.29 -13.30
C MET A 44 12.21 -11.39 -14.24
N PRO A 45 11.11 -11.16 -14.99
CA PRO A 45 10.45 -12.22 -15.76
C PRO A 45 11.32 -12.79 -16.88
N ASP A 46 12.19 -11.96 -17.49
CA ASP A 46 13.00 -12.39 -18.63
C ASP A 46 14.37 -12.96 -18.24
N THR A 47 14.96 -12.49 -17.14
CA THR A 47 16.33 -12.86 -16.73
C THR A 47 16.36 -13.81 -15.53
N GLY A 48 15.28 -13.89 -14.75
CA GLY A 48 15.20 -14.62 -13.49
C GLY A 48 15.98 -13.98 -12.33
N GLU A 49 16.58 -12.81 -12.53
CA GLU A 49 17.31 -12.06 -11.50
C GLU A 49 16.38 -11.63 -10.36
N LEU A 50 16.84 -11.77 -9.11
CA LEU A 50 16.11 -11.30 -7.93
C LEU A 50 16.57 -9.91 -7.54
N VAL A 51 15.72 -8.92 -7.75
CA VAL A 51 15.94 -7.52 -7.41
C VAL A 51 15.21 -7.18 -6.10
N ARG A 52 15.82 -6.38 -5.23
CA ARG A 52 15.27 -6.05 -3.90
C ARG A 52 15.19 -4.54 -3.70
N SER A 53 14.06 -4.07 -3.19
CA SER A 53 13.91 -2.67 -2.80
C SER A 53 14.63 -2.36 -1.49
N ALA A 54 15.07 -1.12 -1.32
CA ALA A 54 15.66 -0.61 -0.10
C ALA A 54 14.80 0.52 0.49
N LEU A 55 14.49 0.42 1.78
CA LEU A 55 13.79 1.45 2.55
C LEU A 55 14.81 2.40 3.17
N LYS A 56 15.46 3.21 2.34
CA LYS A 56 16.58 4.08 2.74
C LYS A 56 16.42 5.51 2.22
N PRO A 57 16.91 6.52 2.97
CA PRO A 57 16.97 7.89 2.48
C PRO A 57 17.97 8.04 1.33
N ILE A 58 17.96 9.17 0.63
CA ILE A 58 18.97 9.51 -0.37
C ILE A 58 19.83 10.66 0.17
N GLY A 59 21.16 10.53 0.05
CA GLY A 59 22.11 11.55 0.47
C GLY A 59 22.62 11.34 1.90
N GLU A 60 21.82 11.70 2.91
CA GLU A 60 22.25 11.73 4.31
C GLU A 60 21.56 10.65 5.16
N THR A 61 22.18 10.25 6.26
CA THR A 61 21.59 9.34 7.25
C THR A 61 20.34 9.98 7.86
N TYR A 62 19.25 9.22 7.91
CA TYR A 62 18.02 9.62 8.59
C TYR A 62 17.98 9.04 9.99
N THR A 63 17.85 9.89 11.00
CA THR A 63 17.71 9.51 12.40
C THR A 63 16.40 10.07 12.96
N SER A 64 15.62 9.22 13.62
CA SER A 64 14.33 9.64 14.21
C SER A 64 13.97 8.83 15.45
N THR A 65 13.10 9.42 16.27
CA THR A 65 12.43 8.75 17.38
C THR A 65 11.57 7.60 16.83
N ALA A 66 11.69 6.44 17.44
CA ALA A 66 10.99 5.22 17.05
C ALA A 66 10.58 4.43 18.30
N VAL A 67 9.85 3.34 18.11
CA VAL A 67 9.49 2.42 19.19
C VAL A 67 9.99 1.02 18.89
N ASP A 68 10.70 0.41 19.85
CA ASP A 68 10.99 -1.03 19.82
C ASP A 68 9.73 -1.77 20.27
N THR A 69 8.97 -2.32 19.32
CA THR A 69 7.69 -2.99 19.58
C THR A 69 7.79 -4.29 20.36
N ASN A 70 9.01 -4.83 20.55
CA ASN A 70 9.23 -6.00 21.39
C ASN A 70 9.37 -5.63 22.87
N LYS A 71 9.89 -4.43 23.13
CA LYS A 71 10.21 -3.95 24.49
C LYS A 71 9.28 -2.85 24.96
N ASP A 72 8.46 -2.30 24.07
CA ASP A 72 7.55 -1.19 24.30
C ASP A 72 8.30 0.05 24.83
N VAL A 73 9.48 0.34 24.27
CA VAL A 73 10.33 1.47 24.67
C VAL A 73 10.66 2.38 23.49
N ILE A 74 10.77 3.67 23.79
CA ILE A 74 11.23 4.67 22.82
C ILE A 74 12.73 4.49 22.59
N ILE A 75 13.11 4.48 21.32
CA ILE A 75 14.48 4.37 20.85
C ILE A 75 14.77 5.44 19.81
N GLU A 76 16.04 5.62 19.52
CA GLU A 76 16.50 6.32 18.32
C GLU A 76 16.83 5.28 17.26
N ALA A 77 16.28 5.44 16.06
CA ALA A 77 16.56 4.58 14.92
C ALA A 77 17.22 5.40 13.81
N SER A 78 18.32 4.87 13.26
CA SER A 78 19.05 5.47 12.14
C SER A 78 19.01 4.56 10.92
N VAL A 79 18.87 5.16 9.75
CA VAL A 79 18.87 4.49 8.45
C VAL A 79 19.90 5.16 7.54
N GLU A 80 20.89 4.39 7.11
CA GLU A 80 21.93 4.85 6.19
C GLU A 80 21.38 5.12 4.79
N PRO A 81 21.97 6.07 4.04
CA PRO A 81 21.52 6.41 2.70
C PRO A 81 21.64 5.25 1.72
N ALA A 82 20.74 5.25 0.74
CA ALA A 82 20.73 4.32 -0.38
C ALA A 82 21.91 4.59 -1.32
N THR A 83 22.52 3.52 -1.81
CA THR A 83 23.40 3.58 -2.97
C THR A 83 22.60 3.81 -4.26
N GLU A 84 23.25 4.27 -5.33
CA GLU A 84 22.61 4.42 -6.65
C GLU A 84 21.95 3.13 -7.14
N GLN A 85 22.58 1.98 -6.89
CA GLN A 85 22.01 0.68 -7.24
C GLN A 85 20.74 0.39 -6.43
N GLU A 86 20.75 0.64 -5.11
CA GLU A 86 19.57 0.44 -4.27
C GLU A 86 18.41 1.35 -4.69
N ILE A 87 18.69 2.57 -5.18
CA ILE A 87 17.66 3.47 -5.73
C ILE A 87 17.06 2.87 -7.00
N ALA A 88 17.90 2.45 -7.95
CA ALA A 88 17.46 1.84 -9.20
C ALA A 88 16.67 0.54 -8.99
N ASP A 89 17.13 -0.31 -8.08
CA ASP A 89 16.48 -1.56 -7.70
C ASP A 89 15.12 -1.29 -7.03
N THR A 90 15.04 -0.26 -6.18
CA THR A 90 13.77 0.15 -5.56
C THR A 90 12.77 0.63 -6.59
N VAL A 91 13.19 1.41 -7.60
CA VAL A 91 12.34 1.79 -8.74
C VAL A 91 11.88 0.56 -9.52
N THR A 92 12.77 -0.40 -9.76
CA THR A 92 12.46 -1.64 -10.50
C THR A 92 11.43 -2.50 -9.78
N VAL A 93 11.47 -2.56 -8.45
CA VAL A 93 10.58 -3.40 -7.63
C VAL A 93 9.25 -2.69 -7.32
N MET A 94 9.31 -1.43 -6.90
CA MET A 94 8.18 -0.69 -6.32
C MET A 94 7.59 0.39 -7.24
N GLY A 95 8.18 0.57 -8.42
CA GLY A 95 7.69 1.47 -9.46
C GLY A 95 6.51 0.91 -10.24
N GLY A 96 6.21 1.54 -11.38
CA GLY A 96 5.04 1.21 -12.19
C GLY A 96 5.29 0.19 -13.30
N GLN A 97 6.53 -0.29 -13.47
CA GLN A 97 6.90 -1.16 -14.59
C GLN A 97 6.05 -2.43 -14.67
N ASP A 98 5.89 -3.18 -13.57
CA ASP A 98 5.09 -4.42 -13.61
C ASP A 98 3.59 -4.14 -13.78
N TRP A 99 3.10 -3.02 -13.23
CA TRP A 99 1.73 -2.58 -13.47
C TRP A 99 1.48 -2.30 -14.97
N GLU A 100 2.43 -1.66 -15.65
CA GLU A 100 2.38 -1.47 -17.11
C GLU A 100 2.37 -2.82 -17.85
N LEU A 101 3.20 -3.79 -17.43
CA LEU A 101 3.22 -5.13 -18.03
C LEU A 101 1.88 -5.86 -17.85
N TRP A 102 1.24 -5.76 -16.68
CA TRP A 102 -0.08 -6.32 -16.44
C TRP A 102 -1.13 -5.74 -17.38
N ILE A 103 -1.24 -4.41 -17.44
CA ILE A 103 -2.23 -3.75 -18.29
C ILE A 103 -1.96 -4.00 -19.77
N GLN A 104 -0.68 -4.03 -20.18
CA GLN A 104 -0.30 -4.38 -21.54
C GLN A 104 -0.73 -5.81 -21.91
N ALA A 105 -0.39 -6.81 -21.10
CA ALA A 105 -0.73 -8.20 -21.38
C ALA A 105 -2.25 -8.41 -21.44
N LEU A 106 -3.01 -7.82 -20.51
CA LEU A 106 -4.47 -7.90 -20.49
C LEU A 106 -5.10 -7.22 -21.71
N GLU A 107 -4.56 -6.08 -22.15
CA GLU A 107 -5.06 -5.41 -23.34
C GLU A 107 -4.76 -6.19 -24.62
N GLU A 108 -3.52 -6.66 -24.80
CA GLU A 108 -3.10 -7.46 -25.97
C GLU A 108 -3.92 -8.74 -26.09
N ALA A 109 -4.30 -9.33 -24.96
CA ALA A 109 -5.18 -10.49 -24.92
C ALA A 109 -6.66 -10.18 -25.21
N GLY A 110 -7.05 -8.90 -25.27
CA GLY A 110 -8.42 -8.44 -25.53
C GLY A 110 -9.37 -8.57 -24.33
N VAL A 111 -8.84 -8.74 -23.12
CA VAL A 111 -9.65 -9.02 -21.92
C VAL A 111 -9.98 -7.78 -21.08
N LEU A 112 -9.54 -6.60 -21.48
CA LEU A 112 -9.99 -5.34 -20.87
C LEU A 112 -11.27 -4.84 -21.55
N ALA A 113 -12.30 -4.58 -20.76
CA ALA A 113 -13.57 -4.03 -21.22
C ALA A 113 -13.44 -2.56 -21.66
N GLU A 114 -14.41 -2.08 -22.44
CA GLU A 114 -14.57 -0.63 -22.69
C GLU A 114 -14.85 0.09 -21.36
N GLY A 115 -14.22 1.24 -21.15
CA GLY A 115 -14.30 1.97 -19.89
C GLY A 115 -13.48 1.39 -18.73
N CYS A 116 -12.63 0.37 -18.97
CA CYS A 116 -11.86 -0.28 -17.92
C CYS A 116 -11.03 0.74 -17.11
N LYS A 117 -11.14 0.65 -15.79
CA LYS A 117 -10.36 1.45 -14.84
C LYS A 117 -9.20 0.63 -14.30
N THR A 118 -8.13 1.29 -13.92
CA THR A 118 -7.04 0.67 -13.18
C THR A 118 -6.52 1.60 -12.10
N VAL A 119 -6.21 1.05 -10.92
CA VAL A 119 -5.72 1.83 -9.79
C VAL A 119 -4.54 1.13 -9.14
N ALA A 120 -3.46 1.88 -8.88
CA ALA A 120 -2.32 1.41 -8.10
C ALA A 120 -2.28 2.09 -6.74
N TYR A 121 -2.03 1.33 -5.67
CA TYR A 121 -1.96 1.89 -4.32
C TYR A 121 -0.58 2.50 -4.04
N SER A 122 -0.60 3.67 -3.40
CA SER A 122 0.58 4.39 -2.97
C SER A 122 0.38 5.00 -1.59
N TYR A 123 1.46 5.53 -1.05
CA TYR A 123 1.52 6.18 0.26
C TYR A 123 2.56 7.31 0.19
N ILE A 124 2.19 8.48 0.73
CA ILE A 124 3.06 9.66 0.85
C ILE A 124 3.48 9.84 2.30
N GLY A 125 2.49 9.88 3.19
CA GLY A 125 2.71 9.98 4.63
C GLY A 125 3.03 11.39 5.13
N THR A 126 3.30 11.43 6.43
CA THR A 126 3.69 12.64 7.17
C THR A 126 5.13 13.07 6.88
N GLU A 127 5.40 14.36 7.09
CA GLU A 127 6.74 14.95 7.04
C GLU A 127 7.76 14.23 7.93
N LEU A 128 7.31 13.63 9.04
CA LEU A 128 8.17 12.86 9.95
C LEU A 128 8.86 11.69 9.23
N THR A 129 8.26 11.21 8.14
CA THR A 129 8.70 10.02 7.40
C THR A 129 9.15 10.31 5.97
N TRP A 130 9.08 11.58 5.53
CA TRP A 130 9.47 11.99 4.18
C TRP A 130 10.88 11.56 3.77
N PRO A 131 11.91 11.62 4.63
CA PRO A 131 13.26 11.21 4.24
C PRO A 131 13.35 9.76 3.73
N ILE A 132 12.45 8.87 4.18
CA ILE A 132 12.38 7.48 3.69
C ILE A 132 11.35 7.33 2.58
N TYR A 133 10.12 7.82 2.79
CA TYR A 133 8.98 7.53 1.91
C TYR A 133 8.87 8.42 0.68
N TRP A 134 9.26 9.69 0.79
CA TRP A 134 9.03 10.71 -0.24
C TRP A 134 10.32 11.18 -0.91
N ASP A 135 11.36 11.44 -0.11
CA ASP A 135 12.66 11.93 -0.61
C ASP A 135 13.68 10.78 -0.78
N GLY A 136 13.38 9.60 -0.23
CA GLY A 136 14.23 8.41 -0.27
C GLY A 136 14.10 7.57 -1.54
N ALA A 137 14.68 6.37 -1.51
CA ALA A 137 14.62 5.42 -2.63
C ALA A 137 13.17 5.04 -3.01
N LEU A 138 12.27 4.90 -2.02
CA LEU A 138 10.84 4.68 -2.29
C LEU A 138 10.20 5.86 -3.02
N GLY A 139 10.60 7.10 -2.70
CA GLY A 139 10.13 8.30 -3.37
C GLY A 139 10.38 8.25 -4.87
N ARG A 140 11.57 7.77 -5.27
CA ARG A 140 11.91 7.56 -6.69
C ARG A 140 11.02 6.50 -7.34
N ALA A 141 10.72 5.42 -6.63
CA ALA A 141 9.79 4.41 -7.12
C ALA A 141 8.35 4.97 -7.27
N LYS A 142 7.91 5.83 -6.34
CA LYS A 142 6.60 6.49 -6.45
C LYS A 142 6.52 7.48 -7.60
N MET A 143 7.60 8.20 -7.90
CA MET A 143 7.69 9.02 -9.11
C MET A 143 7.55 8.18 -10.39
N ASP A 144 8.15 6.98 -10.43
CA ASP A 144 7.97 6.05 -11.56
C ASP A 144 6.54 5.49 -11.63
N LEU A 145 5.88 5.26 -10.48
CA LEU A 145 4.48 4.85 -10.44
C LEU A 145 3.54 5.95 -10.97
N ASP A 146 3.80 7.21 -10.64
CA ASP A 146 3.05 8.37 -11.17
C ASP A 146 3.27 8.52 -12.70
N ARG A 147 4.49 8.27 -13.18
CA ARG A 147 4.79 8.20 -14.63
C ARG A 147 3.98 7.09 -15.30
N ALA A 148 3.99 5.88 -14.73
CA ALA A 148 3.23 4.75 -15.27
C ALA A 148 1.73 5.02 -15.28
N ALA A 149 1.18 5.63 -14.22
CA ALA A 149 -0.24 6.01 -14.17
C ALA A 149 -0.58 6.97 -15.31
N THR A 150 0.28 7.95 -15.61
CA THR A 150 0.09 8.88 -16.72
C THR A 150 0.03 8.14 -18.06
N ALA A 151 1.01 7.28 -18.34
CA ALA A 151 1.08 6.51 -19.58
C ALA A 151 -0.12 5.56 -19.74
N LEU A 152 -0.51 4.87 -18.67
CA LEU A 152 -1.67 3.98 -18.65
C LEU A 152 -2.98 4.74 -18.81
N ASN A 153 -3.09 5.94 -18.24
CA ASN A 153 -4.30 6.75 -18.33
C ASN A 153 -4.52 7.23 -19.77
N GLU A 154 -3.46 7.72 -20.43
CA GLU A 154 -3.51 8.09 -21.85
C GLU A 154 -3.93 6.90 -22.73
N LYS A 155 -3.36 5.74 -22.45
CA LYS A 155 -3.63 4.50 -23.17
C LYS A 155 -5.09 4.04 -23.03
N LEU A 156 -5.60 3.98 -21.79
CA LEU A 156 -6.96 3.52 -21.51
C LEU A 156 -8.03 4.54 -21.89
N ALA A 157 -7.71 5.84 -21.89
CA ALA A 157 -8.62 6.90 -22.30
C ALA A 157 -9.13 6.72 -23.75
N ALA A 158 -8.36 6.09 -24.63
CA ALA A 158 -8.78 5.75 -25.99
C ALA A 158 -10.02 4.85 -26.06
N LYS A 159 -10.31 4.10 -24.97
CA LYS A 159 -11.50 3.26 -24.80
C LYS A 159 -12.39 3.75 -23.65
N GLY A 160 -12.26 5.02 -23.24
CA GLY A 160 -13.03 5.62 -22.14
C GLY A 160 -12.63 5.17 -20.73
N GLY A 161 -11.51 4.45 -20.59
CA GLY A 161 -10.98 3.99 -19.31
C GLY A 161 -10.10 5.03 -18.61
N THR A 162 -9.63 4.72 -17.40
CA THR A 162 -8.76 5.61 -16.60
C THR A 162 -7.70 4.81 -15.84
N ALA A 163 -6.55 5.43 -15.58
CA ALA A 163 -5.54 4.92 -14.66
C ALA A 163 -5.18 5.98 -13.61
N ASN A 164 -5.18 5.61 -12.34
CA ASN A 164 -4.83 6.52 -11.25
C ASN A 164 -3.92 5.85 -10.23
N VAL A 165 -3.05 6.64 -9.61
CA VAL A 165 -2.50 6.28 -8.31
C VAL A 165 -3.50 6.69 -7.24
N ALA A 166 -3.82 5.79 -6.31
CA ALA A 166 -4.55 6.12 -5.09
C ALA A 166 -3.56 6.22 -3.92
N VAL A 167 -3.40 7.44 -3.41
CA VAL A 167 -2.62 7.70 -2.20
C VAL A 167 -3.51 7.40 -1.00
N LEU A 168 -3.19 6.31 -0.32
CA LEU A 168 -3.91 5.84 0.85
C LEU A 168 -3.25 6.36 2.13
N LYS A 169 -4.03 6.33 3.20
CA LYS A 169 -3.62 6.75 4.54
C LYS A 169 -2.78 5.66 5.22
N SER A 170 -2.10 6.02 6.30
CA SER A 170 -1.42 5.11 7.22
C SER A 170 -2.35 4.06 7.82
N VAL A 171 -1.94 2.80 7.73
CA VAL A 171 -2.63 1.64 8.33
C VAL A 171 -1.63 0.64 8.91
N VAL A 172 -2.09 -0.14 9.89
CA VAL A 172 -1.31 -1.25 10.45
C VAL A 172 -1.30 -2.39 9.43
N THR A 173 -0.12 -2.70 8.92
CA THR A 173 0.14 -3.80 7.98
C THR A 173 1.47 -4.45 8.34
N GLN A 174 1.71 -5.67 7.88
CA GLN A 174 3.02 -6.31 8.07
C GLN A 174 4.16 -5.48 7.46
N ALA A 175 3.91 -4.84 6.31
CA ALA A 175 4.89 -3.99 5.65
C ALA A 175 5.18 -2.70 6.43
N SER A 176 4.14 -2.02 6.94
CA SER A 176 4.34 -0.78 7.71
C SER A 176 5.01 -1.01 9.06
N SER A 177 4.79 -2.16 9.70
CA SER A 177 5.46 -2.50 10.97
C SER A 177 6.97 -2.75 10.85
N ALA A 178 7.48 -3.01 9.64
CA ALA A 178 8.90 -3.26 9.42
C ALA A 178 9.76 -1.98 9.50
N ILE A 179 9.14 -0.80 9.51
CA ILE A 179 9.82 0.51 9.58
C ILE A 179 9.71 1.05 11.02
N PRO A 180 10.82 1.18 11.78
CA PRO A 180 10.76 1.47 13.22
C PRO A 180 9.97 2.72 13.65
N VAL A 181 9.96 3.76 12.80
CA VAL A 181 9.24 5.01 13.09
C VAL A 181 7.72 4.90 12.88
N MET A 182 7.28 4.00 11.99
CA MET A 182 5.87 3.89 11.59
C MET A 182 4.94 3.44 12.72
N PRO A 183 5.27 2.44 13.56
CA PRO A 183 4.43 2.07 14.70
C PRO A 183 4.14 3.25 15.63
N LEU A 184 5.15 4.09 15.91
CA LEU A 184 5.00 5.26 16.76
C LEU A 184 4.09 6.31 16.13
N TYR A 185 4.34 6.66 14.86
CA TYR A 185 3.51 7.62 14.13
C TYR A 185 2.06 7.14 13.99
N ILE A 186 1.86 5.86 13.63
CA ILE A 186 0.52 5.27 13.50
C ILE A 186 -0.23 5.34 14.84
N ALA A 187 0.39 4.92 15.94
CA ALA A 187 -0.22 4.99 17.26
C ALA A 187 -0.61 6.44 17.64
N MET A 188 0.22 7.41 17.31
CA MET A 188 -0.02 8.82 17.58
C MET A 188 -1.17 9.38 16.74
N VAL A 189 -1.10 9.23 15.42
CA VAL A 189 -2.07 9.82 14.50
C VAL A 189 -3.44 9.14 14.63
N PHE A 190 -3.48 7.84 14.96
CA PHE A 190 -4.74 7.12 15.16
C PHE A 190 -5.53 7.66 16.34
N LYS A 191 -4.86 7.93 17.46
CA LYS A 191 -5.50 8.56 18.63
C LYS A 191 -6.18 9.86 18.22
N LYS A 192 -5.45 10.73 17.54
CA LYS A 192 -5.98 12.02 17.10
C LYS A 192 -7.12 11.88 16.10
N MET A 193 -6.99 10.99 15.12
CA MET A 193 -8.03 10.76 14.11
C MET A 193 -9.30 10.18 14.73
N ARG A 194 -9.19 9.33 15.77
CA ARG A 194 -10.35 8.81 16.52
C ARG A 194 -11.05 9.90 17.31
N GLU A 195 -10.29 10.74 18.02
CA GLU A 195 -10.85 11.91 18.72
C GLU A 195 -11.60 12.86 17.77
N GLN A 196 -11.14 12.98 16.53
CA GLN A 196 -11.78 13.80 15.49
C GLN A 196 -12.88 13.05 14.70
N GLY A 197 -13.10 11.77 14.96
CA GLY A 197 -14.11 10.95 14.26
C GLY A 197 -13.79 10.68 12.79
N VAL A 198 -12.52 10.69 12.40
CA VAL A 198 -12.06 10.49 10.99
C VAL A 198 -11.11 9.31 10.83
N HIS A 199 -10.96 8.47 11.85
CA HIS A 199 -10.14 7.25 11.74
C HIS A 199 -10.82 6.21 10.83
N GLU A 200 -10.02 5.60 9.96
CA GLU A 200 -10.43 4.56 9.01
C GLU A 200 -9.41 3.42 8.99
N GLY A 201 -9.88 2.18 8.92
CA GLY A 201 -9.06 1.01 8.62
C GLY A 201 -8.86 0.82 7.11
N CYS A 202 -8.40 -0.36 6.70
CA CYS A 202 -8.26 -0.68 5.27
C CYS A 202 -9.63 -0.74 4.57
N MET A 203 -10.63 -1.36 5.20
CA MET A 203 -11.95 -1.57 4.59
C MET A 203 -12.66 -0.25 4.32
N GLU A 204 -12.68 0.67 5.29
CA GLU A 204 -13.32 1.97 5.17
C GLU A 204 -12.66 2.82 4.08
N GLN A 205 -11.32 2.82 4.01
CA GLN A 205 -10.60 3.55 2.97
C GLN A 205 -10.91 3.04 1.56
N ILE A 206 -10.90 1.71 1.36
CA ILE A 206 -11.22 1.15 0.05
C ILE A 206 -12.69 1.39 -0.28
N TYR A 207 -13.60 1.25 0.69
CA TYR A 207 -15.00 1.58 0.49
C TYR A 207 -15.20 3.06 0.09
N ARG A 208 -14.52 4.00 0.75
CA ARG A 208 -14.55 5.43 0.41
C ARG A 208 -13.94 5.71 -0.96
N MET A 209 -12.84 5.05 -1.31
CA MET A 209 -12.26 5.14 -2.66
C MET A 209 -13.24 4.69 -3.73
N PHE A 210 -13.94 3.57 -3.54
CA PHE A 210 -14.92 3.09 -4.51
C PHE A 210 -16.13 4.03 -4.58
N SER A 211 -16.77 4.31 -3.44
CA SER A 211 -18.05 5.02 -3.38
C SER A 211 -17.95 6.54 -3.58
N GLN A 212 -16.82 7.17 -3.22
CA GLN A 212 -16.64 8.63 -3.27
C GLN A 212 -15.59 9.08 -4.29
N ARG A 213 -14.91 8.14 -4.98
CA ARG A 213 -14.00 8.46 -6.08
C ARG A 213 -14.33 7.66 -7.33
N LEU A 214 -13.99 6.38 -7.38
CA LEU A 214 -14.00 5.58 -8.62
C LEU A 214 -15.40 5.42 -9.24
N TYR A 215 -16.42 5.30 -8.40
CA TYR A 215 -17.81 4.98 -8.79
C TYR A 215 -18.82 5.82 -8.00
N LYS A 216 -18.65 7.15 -8.02
CA LYS A 216 -19.60 8.08 -7.39
C LYS A 216 -21.01 7.86 -7.95
N GLU A 217 -22.01 7.83 -7.06
CA GLU A 217 -23.41 7.60 -7.43
C GLU A 217 -23.96 8.67 -8.39
N ASP A 218 -23.47 9.91 -8.27
CA ASP A 218 -23.86 11.02 -9.15
C ASP A 218 -23.16 11.00 -10.53
N GLY A 219 -22.25 10.04 -10.76
CA GLY A 219 -21.49 9.91 -12.00
C GLY A 219 -20.47 11.03 -12.25
N SER A 220 -20.23 11.90 -11.27
CA SER A 220 -19.22 12.95 -11.38
C SER A 220 -17.81 12.38 -11.38
N ALA A 221 -16.87 13.09 -12.02
CA ALA A 221 -15.47 12.69 -12.01
C ALA A 221 -14.90 12.71 -10.58
N PRO A 222 -13.98 11.80 -10.24
CA PRO A 222 -13.32 11.81 -8.96
C PRO A 222 -12.47 13.08 -8.78
N GLU A 223 -12.42 13.59 -7.55
CA GLU A 223 -11.46 14.61 -7.17
C GLU A 223 -10.04 14.00 -7.17
N VAL A 224 -9.12 14.67 -7.86
CA VAL A 224 -7.70 14.31 -7.95
C VAL A 224 -6.83 15.49 -7.55
N ASP A 225 -5.58 15.21 -7.16
CA ASP A 225 -4.57 16.27 -7.01
C ASP A 225 -3.91 16.66 -8.34
N ASP A 226 -2.93 17.57 -8.27
CA ASP A 226 -2.22 18.12 -9.44
C ASP A 226 -1.45 17.08 -10.27
N HIS A 227 -1.29 15.85 -9.75
CA HIS A 227 -0.64 14.72 -10.43
C HIS A 227 -1.65 13.65 -10.85
N ASN A 228 -2.94 13.98 -10.89
CA ASN A 228 -4.04 13.05 -11.22
C ASN A 228 -4.16 11.86 -10.24
N ARG A 229 -3.78 12.06 -8.97
CA ARG A 229 -3.85 11.02 -7.94
C ARG A 229 -5.13 11.14 -7.11
N LEU A 230 -5.73 10.01 -6.79
CA LEU A 230 -6.84 9.94 -5.84
C LEU A 230 -6.27 10.06 -4.42
N ARG A 231 -6.80 11.01 -3.64
CA ARG A 231 -6.33 11.29 -2.27
C ARG A 231 -7.33 10.75 -1.25
N LEU A 232 -6.93 9.69 -0.55
CA LEU A 232 -7.64 9.08 0.57
C LEU A 232 -6.89 9.28 1.89
N ASP A 233 -5.67 9.81 1.82
CA ASP A 233 -4.90 10.38 2.92
C ASP A 233 -5.36 11.82 3.29
N ASP A 234 -6.37 12.33 2.60
CA ASP A 234 -6.93 13.68 2.75
C ASP A 234 -7.34 14.02 4.19
N TRP A 235 -7.89 13.06 4.93
CA TRP A 235 -8.23 13.27 6.34
C TRP A 235 -7.02 13.20 7.27
N GLU A 236 -6.08 12.30 7.00
CA GLU A 236 -4.86 12.17 7.80
C GLU A 236 -3.95 13.39 7.68
N LEU A 237 -3.84 13.94 6.47
CA LEU A 237 -2.97 15.07 6.15
C LEU A 237 -3.59 16.45 6.43
N ARG A 238 -4.74 16.51 7.11
CA ARG A 238 -5.28 17.77 7.61
C ARG A 238 -4.30 18.45 8.57
N ASP A 239 -4.17 19.77 8.45
CA ASP A 239 -3.24 20.58 9.26
C ASP A 239 -3.41 20.37 10.77
N ASP A 240 -4.65 20.26 11.26
CA ASP A 240 -4.92 20.09 12.69
C ASP A 240 -4.48 18.72 13.23
N ILE A 241 -4.50 17.69 12.39
CA ILE A 241 -4.04 16.34 12.75
C ILE A 241 -2.52 16.26 12.69
N GLN A 242 -1.93 16.77 11.60
CA GLN A 242 -0.47 16.78 11.43
C GLN A 242 0.21 17.69 12.47
N GLN A 243 -0.39 18.85 12.79
CA GLN A 243 0.15 19.74 13.82
C GLN A 243 0.15 19.08 15.20
N HIS A 244 -0.93 18.38 15.55
CA HIS A 244 -0.96 17.62 16.80
C HIS A 244 0.18 16.59 16.87
N CYS A 245 0.46 15.88 15.77
CA CYS A 245 1.56 14.93 15.73
C CYS A 245 2.92 15.64 15.87
N ARG A 246 3.15 16.74 15.16
CA ARG A 246 4.38 17.55 15.27
C ARG A 246 4.64 18.05 16.69
N ASP A 247 3.61 18.57 17.35
CA ASP A 247 3.72 19.12 18.71
C ASP A 247 4.02 18.03 19.74
N LEU A 248 3.43 16.83 19.55
CA LEU A 248 3.56 15.71 20.47
C LEU A 248 4.87 14.94 20.29
N TRP A 249 5.36 14.82 19.05
CA TRP A 249 6.55 14.06 18.69
C TRP A 249 7.77 14.28 19.62
N PRO A 250 8.23 15.51 19.91
CA PRO A 250 9.39 15.73 20.77
C PRO A 250 9.12 15.46 22.26
N GLN A 251 7.87 15.23 22.67
CA GLN A 251 7.46 15.00 24.05
C GLN A 251 7.34 13.50 24.39
N ILE A 252 7.34 12.63 23.37
CA ILE A 252 7.16 11.19 23.57
C ILE A 252 8.37 10.59 24.28
N THR A 253 8.09 9.87 25.36
CA THR A 253 9.04 9.05 26.12
C THR A 253 8.44 7.66 26.36
N THR A 254 9.26 6.72 26.81
CA THR A 254 8.80 5.37 27.18
C THR A 254 7.68 5.42 28.24
N GLU A 255 7.78 6.34 29.20
CA GLU A 255 6.86 6.46 30.32
C GLU A 255 5.49 6.98 29.91
N ASN A 256 5.41 7.83 28.89
CA ASN A 256 4.17 8.47 28.46
C ASN A 256 3.63 7.92 27.12
N LEU A 257 4.30 6.96 26.49
CA LEU A 257 3.92 6.38 25.19
C LEU A 257 2.44 5.97 25.14
N ARG A 258 1.97 5.20 26.13
CA ARG A 258 0.58 4.69 26.20
C ARG A 258 -0.44 5.77 26.58
N GLU A 259 0.00 6.79 27.29
CA GLU A 259 -0.87 7.91 27.67
C GLU A 259 -1.10 8.85 26.48
N LEU A 260 -0.04 9.13 25.72
CA LEU A 260 -0.04 10.13 24.66
C LEU A 260 -0.40 9.55 23.28
N THR A 261 -0.35 8.24 23.10
CA THR A 261 -0.65 7.58 21.82
C THR A 261 -1.59 6.38 22.02
N ASP A 262 -2.19 5.90 20.94
CA ASP A 262 -3.02 4.69 20.91
C ASP A 262 -2.15 3.43 20.71
N TYR A 263 -1.04 3.32 21.45
CA TYR A 263 -0.05 2.27 21.26
C TYR A 263 -0.59 0.85 21.53
N ASP A 264 -1.44 0.70 22.54
CA ASP A 264 -2.10 -0.59 22.83
C ASP A 264 -3.01 -1.02 21.67
N MET A 265 -3.79 -0.08 21.14
CA MET A 265 -4.63 -0.33 19.97
C MET A 265 -3.81 -0.69 18.73
N TYR A 266 -2.66 -0.04 18.53
CA TYR A 266 -1.73 -0.43 17.45
C TYR A 266 -1.30 -1.90 17.58
N LYS A 267 -0.93 -2.34 18.79
CA LYS A 267 -0.53 -3.74 19.04
C LYS A 267 -1.70 -4.71 18.83
N GLU A 268 -2.90 -4.35 19.28
CA GLU A 268 -4.12 -5.13 19.05
C GLU A 268 -4.44 -5.26 17.56
N GLU A 269 -4.37 -4.17 16.78
CA GLU A 269 -4.55 -4.22 15.34
C GLU A 269 -3.48 -5.05 14.64
N PHE A 270 -2.23 -4.97 15.10
CA PHE A 270 -1.14 -5.74 14.53
C PHE A 270 -1.34 -7.24 14.69
N ILE A 271 -1.72 -7.72 15.89
CA ILE A 271 -1.96 -9.15 16.12
C ILE A 271 -3.21 -9.66 15.39
N LYS A 272 -4.21 -8.80 15.16
CA LYS A 272 -5.40 -9.12 14.36
C LYS A 272 -5.07 -9.43 12.90
N LEU A 273 -3.99 -8.89 12.34
CA LEU A 273 -3.50 -9.25 11.01
C LEU A 273 -3.17 -10.75 10.88
N PHE A 274 -2.85 -11.40 11.99
CA PHE A 274 -2.49 -12.82 12.06
C PHE A 274 -3.60 -13.68 12.67
N GLY A 275 -4.81 -13.12 12.84
CA GLY A 275 -5.96 -13.84 13.38
C GLY A 275 -6.03 -13.91 14.90
N PHE A 276 -5.22 -13.15 15.64
CA PHE A 276 -5.22 -13.13 17.12
C PHE A 276 -5.97 -11.92 17.69
N GLY A 277 -6.50 -12.04 18.91
CA GLY A 277 -7.19 -10.95 19.61
C GLY A 277 -8.53 -10.54 18.97
N ILE A 278 -9.17 -11.45 18.22
CA ILE A 278 -10.48 -11.24 17.59
C ILE A 278 -11.57 -11.68 18.56
N GLU A 279 -12.50 -10.77 18.84
CA GLU A 279 -13.68 -11.07 19.66
C GLU A 279 -14.55 -12.14 19.00
N GLY A 280 -15.02 -13.11 19.79
CA GLY A 280 -15.86 -14.21 19.31
C GLY A 280 -15.11 -15.44 18.81
N ILE A 281 -13.76 -15.44 18.84
CA ILE A 281 -12.94 -16.63 18.59
C ILE A 281 -12.55 -17.28 19.92
N ASP A 282 -12.78 -18.59 20.03
CA ASP A 282 -12.24 -19.41 21.12
C ASP A 282 -10.80 -19.84 20.78
N TYR A 283 -9.82 -19.21 21.43
CA TYR A 283 -8.41 -19.48 21.21
C TYR A 283 -7.88 -20.73 21.95
N ASP A 284 -8.69 -21.35 22.82
CA ASP A 284 -8.34 -22.61 23.49
C ASP A 284 -8.80 -23.85 22.70
N ALA A 285 -9.58 -23.66 21.63
CA ALA A 285 -10.05 -24.74 20.77
C ALA A 285 -8.93 -25.26 19.84
N ASP A 286 -8.92 -26.58 19.61
CA ASP A 286 -8.06 -27.19 18.60
C ASP A 286 -8.49 -26.75 17.20
N VAL A 287 -7.51 -26.36 16.37
CA VAL A 287 -7.73 -25.92 14.98
C VAL A 287 -6.83 -26.71 14.03
N ASN A 288 -7.39 -27.17 12.92
CA ASN A 288 -6.59 -27.73 11.82
C ASN A 288 -5.98 -26.58 10.99
N PRO A 289 -4.64 -26.48 10.86
CA PRO A 289 -4.01 -25.46 10.03
C PRO A 289 -4.22 -25.70 8.52
N GLU A 290 -4.60 -26.91 8.11
CA GLU A 290 -4.89 -27.22 6.70
C GLU A 290 -6.30 -26.75 6.32
N VAL A 291 -6.36 -25.68 5.52
CA VAL A 291 -7.61 -25.10 5.01
C VAL A 291 -7.54 -25.02 3.48
N GLU A 292 -8.36 -25.83 2.80
CA GLU A 292 -8.47 -25.82 1.34
C GLU A 292 -9.50 -24.80 0.87
N PHE A 293 -9.24 -24.17 -0.28
CA PHE A 293 -10.20 -23.31 -0.99
C PHE A 293 -9.91 -23.33 -2.51
N ASP A 294 -10.77 -22.68 -3.31
CA ASP A 294 -10.65 -22.62 -4.77
C ASP A 294 -9.50 -21.70 -5.21
N VAL A 295 -8.30 -22.27 -5.24
CA VAL A 295 -7.05 -21.60 -5.61
C VAL A 295 -6.28 -22.43 -6.64
N ILE A 296 -5.66 -21.76 -7.61
CA ILE A 296 -4.83 -22.38 -8.64
C ILE A 296 -3.40 -21.92 -8.42
N ASP A 297 -2.48 -22.85 -8.21
CA ASP A 297 -1.06 -22.53 -8.11
C ASP A 297 -0.48 -22.21 -9.50
N ILE A 298 0.38 -21.19 -9.55
CA ILE A 298 1.19 -20.86 -10.72
C ILE A 298 2.58 -21.47 -10.49
N GLU A 299 2.93 -22.44 -11.33
CA GLU A 299 4.26 -23.10 -11.33
C GLU A 299 5.40 -22.18 -11.78
#